data_AF-A0A356M463-F1
#
_entry.id   AF-A0A356M463-F1
#
_cell.length_a   1.000
_cell.length_b   1.000
_cell.length_c   1.000
_cell.angle_alpha   90.00
_cell.angle_beta   90.00
_cell.angle_gamma   90.00
#
_symmetry.space_group_name_H-M   'P 1'
#
loop_
_entity.id
_entity.type
_entity.pdbx_description
1 polymer ?
#
loop_
_entity_poly.entity_id
_entity_poly.type
_entity_poly.pdbx_seq_one_letter_code
_entity_poly.pdbx_strand_id
1 'polypeptide(L)'
;MRRRTSGRRGFTLAELIMAIALLAVFSVFIVQMFAKADQLSRKARSLDQAVVCAANLDDQWRMDGTEDVPLAVLQLRLNRADKLTATVNLDSHFQLCEEIQTVYVAVLTLQPGQDDSGAAVPGLWQLSVEISPDGPSDSGPIYALQTSRYFPEEVSAP
;
A
#
# COMPACT_ATOMS: atom_id res chain seq x y z
N MET A 1 55.34 -36.88 -42.23
CA MET A 1 54.48 -35.97 -41.43
C MET A 1 53.01 -36.29 -41.72
N ARG A 2 52.29 -36.92 -40.77
CA ARG A 2 50.87 -37.30 -40.93
C ARG A 2 49.99 -36.13 -40.49
N ARG A 3 49.29 -35.46 -41.42
CA ARG A 3 48.26 -34.46 -41.08
C ARG A 3 47.06 -35.19 -40.46
N ARG A 4 46.80 -34.97 -39.17
CA ARG A 4 45.51 -35.28 -38.54
C ARG A 4 44.49 -34.24 -39.01
N THR A 5 43.63 -34.61 -39.95
CA THR A 5 42.41 -33.84 -40.23
C THR A 5 41.46 -34.01 -39.04
N SER A 6 41.43 -32.99 -38.19
CA SER A 6 40.43 -32.81 -37.14
C SER A 6 39.03 -32.96 -37.74
N GLY A 7 38.27 -33.95 -37.24
CA GLY A 7 36.92 -34.25 -37.71
C GLY A 7 35.98 -33.10 -37.43
N ARG A 8 35.59 -32.36 -38.48
CA ARG A 8 34.43 -31.46 -38.46
C ARG A 8 33.19 -32.31 -38.19
N ARG A 9 32.78 -32.41 -36.92
CA ARG A 9 31.45 -32.91 -36.53
C ARG A 9 30.44 -31.84 -36.96
N GLY A 10 29.81 -32.04 -38.12
CA GLY A 10 28.69 -31.21 -38.53
C GLY A 10 27.55 -31.37 -37.52
N PHE A 11 26.92 -30.25 -37.17
CA PHE A 11 25.75 -30.23 -36.29
C PHE A 11 24.67 -31.15 -36.86
N THR A 12 24.22 -32.14 -36.10
CA THR A 12 23.20 -33.06 -36.61
C THR A 12 21.85 -32.35 -36.63
N LEU A 13 20.98 -32.68 -37.60
CA LEU A 13 19.64 -32.09 -37.71
C LEU A 13 18.84 -32.29 -36.41
N ALA A 14 19.03 -33.42 -35.73
CA ALA A 14 18.42 -33.71 -34.44
C ALA A 14 18.89 -32.75 -33.33
N GLU A 15 20.18 -32.42 -33.30
CA GLU A 15 20.76 -31.47 -32.34
C GLU A 15 20.21 -30.05 -32.56
N LEU A 16 19.99 -29.65 -33.82
CA LEU A 16 19.36 -28.38 -34.15
C LEU A 16 17.90 -28.31 -33.67
N ILE A 17 17.11 -29.35 -33.94
CA ILE A 17 15.72 -29.43 -33.48
C ILE A 17 15.67 -29.40 -31.94
N MET A 18 16.54 -30.17 -31.27
CA MET A 18 16.60 -30.18 -29.81
C MET A 18 16.97 -28.82 -29.24
N ALA A 19 17.94 -28.11 -29.84
CA ALA A 19 18.32 -26.76 -29.43
C ALA A 19 17.17 -25.76 -29.58
N ILE A 20 16.45 -25.80 -30.71
CA ILE A 20 15.28 -24.93 -30.93
C ILE A 20 14.16 -25.26 -29.94
N ALA A 21 13.90 -26.55 -29.68
CA ALA A 21 12.90 -26.97 -28.70
C ALA A 21 13.24 -26.48 -27.29
N LEU A 22 14.50 -26.61 -26.86
CA LEU A 22 14.96 -26.10 -25.57
C LEU A 22 14.84 -24.57 -25.50
N LEU A 23 15.27 -23.85 -26.54
CA LEU A 23 15.14 -22.40 -26.61
C LEU A 23 13.68 -21.94 -26.53
N ALA A 24 12.76 -22.63 -27.19
CA ALA A 24 11.33 -22.32 -27.12
C ALA A 24 10.78 -22.46 -25.70
N VAL A 25 11.15 -23.54 -25.00
CA VAL A 25 10.74 -23.76 -23.60
C VAL A 25 11.31 -22.68 -22.68
N PHE A 26 12.61 -22.38 -22.78
CA PHE A 26 13.23 -21.32 -21.97
C PHE A 26 12.63 -19.94 -22.27
N SER A 27 12.29 -19.65 -23.53
CA SER A 27 11.64 -18.40 -23.90
C SER A 27 10.32 -18.19 -23.15
N VAL A 28 9.48 -19.22 -23.09
CA VAL A 28 8.22 -19.17 -22.33
C VAL A 28 8.47 -18.92 -20.85
N PHE A 29 9.44 -19.62 -20.24
CA PHE A 29 9.78 -19.42 -18.84
C PHE A 29 10.26 -18.00 -18.55
N ILE A 30 11.11 -17.44 -19.41
CA ILE A 30 11.63 -16.07 -19.25
C ILE A 30 10.48 -15.06 -19.32
N VAL A 31 9.57 -15.20 -20.29
CA VAL A 31 8.41 -14.30 -20.43
C VAL A 31 7.51 -14.37 -19.19
N GLN A 32 7.23 -15.57 -18.67
CA GLN A 32 6.44 -15.73 -17.45
C GLN A 32 7.13 -15.13 -16.22
N MET A 33 8.45 -15.28 -16.12
CA MET A 33 9.24 -14.68 -15.04
C MET A 33 9.16 -13.15 -15.08
N PHE A 34 9.28 -12.53 -16.26
CA PHE A 34 9.11 -11.08 -16.40
C PHE A 34 7.70 -10.61 -16.05
N ALA A 35 6.67 -11.34 -16.49
CA ALA A 35 5.29 -11.00 -16.15
C ALA A 35 5.05 -11.02 -14.63
N LYS A 36 5.58 -12.04 -13.93
CA LYS A 36 5.50 -12.11 -12.47
C LYS A 36 6.32 -11.03 -11.78
N ALA A 37 7.51 -10.73 -12.28
CA ALA A 37 8.36 -9.67 -11.74
C ALA A 37 7.70 -8.28 -11.89
N ASP A 38 7.03 -8.02 -13.00
CA ASP A 38 6.26 -6.77 -13.19
C ASP A 38 5.10 -6.67 -12.21
N GLN A 39 4.33 -7.75 -12.03
CA GLN A 39 3.25 -7.80 -11.04
C GLN A 39 3.78 -7.54 -9.62
N LEU A 40 4.89 -8.15 -9.24
CA LEU A 40 5.50 -7.95 -7.93
C LEU A 40 6.00 -6.50 -7.76
N SER A 41 6.60 -5.94 -8.81
CA SER A 41 7.11 -4.56 -8.81
C SER A 41 5.97 -3.54 -8.67
N ARG A 42 4.82 -3.77 -9.32
CA ARG A 42 3.63 -2.93 -9.16
C ARG A 42 3.08 -2.98 -7.74
N LYS A 43 2.99 -4.18 -7.15
CA LYS A 43 2.56 -4.35 -5.76
C LYS A 43 3.49 -3.64 -4.76
N ALA A 44 4.80 -3.77 -4.96
CA ALA A 44 5.79 -3.07 -4.13
C ALA A 44 5.59 -1.54 -4.21
N ARG A 45 5.48 -1.00 -5.43
CA ARG A 45 5.22 0.44 -5.61
C ARG A 45 3.92 0.91 -4.96
N SER A 46 2.84 0.14 -5.06
CA SER A 46 1.59 0.51 -4.40
C SER A 46 1.70 0.52 -2.88
N LEU A 47 2.50 -0.39 -2.31
CA LEU A 47 2.75 -0.42 -0.87
C LEU A 47 3.60 0.79 -0.45
N ASP A 48 4.67 1.09 -1.19
CA ASP A 48 5.52 2.27 -0.91
C ASP A 48 4.70 3.57 -0.96
N GLN A 49 3.82 3.71 -1.95
CA GLN A 49 2.92 4.86 -2.06
C GLN A 49 1.87 4.91 -0.93
N ALA A 50 1.33 3.76 -0.52
CA ALA A 50 0.41 3.68 0.61
C ALA A 50 1.08 4.13 1.92
N VAL A 51 2.33 3.73 2.15
CA VAL A 51 3.12 4.15 3.33
C VAL A 51 3.31 5.66 3.34
N VAL A 52 3.72 6.25 2.21
CA VAL A 52 3.91 7.70 2.09
C VAL A 52 2.58 8.45 2.26
N CYS A 53 1.50 7.95 1.67
CA CYS A 53 0.16 8.52 1.82
C CYS A 53 -0.28 8.52 3.29
N ALA A 54 -0.15 7.39 3.99
CA ALA A 54 -0.50 7.28 5.41
C ALA A 54 0.35 8.19 6.30
N ALA A 55 1.67 8.29 6.03
CA ALA A 55 2.55 9.22 6.74
C ALA A 55 2.14 10.68 6.51
N ASN A 56 1.82 11.06 5.28
CA ASN A 56 1.32 12.40 4.98
C ASN A 56 -0.02 12.71 5.67
N LEU A 57 -0.89 11.70 5.86
CA LEU A 57 -2.14 11.85 6.60
C LEU A 57 -1.89 12.01 8.11
N ASP A 58 -0.96 11.25 8.69
CA ASP A 58 -0.52 11.45 10.09
C ASP A 58 0.11 12.83 10.29
N ASP A 59 1.00 13.25 9.40
CA ASP A 59 1.63 14.57 9.48
C ASP A 59 0.61 15.70 9.39
N GLN A 60 -0.37 15.61 8.48
CA GLN A 60 -1.47 16.58 8.40
C GLN A 60 -2.26 16.65 9.71
N TRP A 61 -2.61 15.48 10.28
CA TRP A 61 -3.28 15.41 11.57
C TRP A 61 -2.44 15.96 12.73
N ARG A 62 -1.11 15.82 12.69
CA ARG A 62 -0.18 16.35 13.70
C ARG A 62 0.04 17.85 13.57
N MET A 63 0.00 18.40 12.35
CA MET A 63 0.22 19.81 12.10
C MET A 63 -1.01 20.67 12.37
N ASP A 64 -2.22 20.11 12.26
CA ASP A 64 -3.43 20.77 12.76
C ASP A 64 -3.43 20.79 14.29
N GLY A 65 -2.95 21.89 14.86
CA GLY A 65 -3.04 22.23 16.28
C GLY A 65 -4.22 23.13 16.61
N THR A 66 -5.18 23.28 15.71
CA THR A 66 -6.38 24.11 15.86
C THR A 66 -7.60 23.22 15.76
N GLU A 67 -8.56 23.40 16.68
CA GLU A 67 -9.84 22.68 16.76
C GLU A 67 -10.70 22.74 15.48
N ASP A 68 -10.26 23.50 14.48
CA ASP A 68 -10.79 23.49 13.12
C ASP A 68 -9.85 22.72 12.18
N VAL A 69 -9.98 21.39 12.18
CA VAL A 69 -9.49 20.54 11.08
C VAL A 69 -10.00 21.15 9.75
N PRO A 70 -9.26 21.11 8.62
CA PRO A 70 -9.84 21.17 7.28
C PRO A 70 -10.65 19.89 7.01
N LEU A 71 -11.68 19.71 7.83
CA LEU A 71 -12.79 18.78 7.76
C LEU A 71 -13.61 18.97 6.47
N ALA A 72 -13.19 19.89 5.60
CA ALA A 72 -13.79 20.14 4.30
C ALA A 72 -13.60 18.98 3.31
N VAL A 73 -12.60 18.10 3.52
CA VAL A 73 -12.38 16.92 2.66
C VAL A 73 -12.81 15.61 3.34
N LEU A 74 -12.80 15.58 4.67
CA LEU A 74 -13.31 14.46 5.44
C LEU A 74 -14.82 14.62 5.58
N GLN A 75 -15.59 14.03 4.66
CA GLN A 75 -17.01 13.76 4.88
C GLN A 75 -17.15 12.79 6.05
N LEU A 76 -16.93 13.27 7.26
CA LEU A 76 -17.07 12.55 8.51
C LEU A 76 -18.54 12.19 8.68
N ARG A 77 -18.91 11.02 8.19
CA ARG A 77 -20.08 10.32 8.70
C ARG A 77 -19.76 9.97 10.16
N LEU A 78 -20.13 10.89 11.05
CA LEU A 78 -20.22 10.66 12.48
C LEU A 78 -21.12 9.45 12.71
N ASN A 79 -20.53 8.26 12.75
CA ASN A 79 -21.26 7.09 13.19
C ASN A 79 -21.33 7.17 14.71
N ARG A 80 -22.56 7.12 15.19
CA ARG A 80 -22.99 7.43 16.55
C ARG A 80 -22.39 6.44 17.57
N ALA A 81 -21.18 6.68 18.06
CA ALA A 81 -20.59 6.23 19.34
C ALA A 81 -19.06 6.46 19.33
N ASP A 82 -18.56 7.42 20.10
CA ASP A 82 -17.17 7.62 20.59
C ASP A 82 -15.95 7.46 19.64
N LYS A 83 -16.18 7.20 18.35
CA LYS A 83 -15.17 6.90 17.34
C LYS A 83 -15.44 7.74 16.10
N LEU A 84 -14.56 8.69 15.82
CA LEU A 84 -14.64 9.47 14.59
C LEU A 84 -14.06 8.63 13.45
N THR A 85 -14.87 8.29 12.45
CA THR A 85 -14.38 7.60 11.25
C THR A 85 -14.60 8.47 10.02
N ALA A 86 -13.53 8.71 9.28
CA ALA A 86 -13.55 9.41 8.02
C ALA A 86 -13.07 8.51 6.89
N THR A 87 -13.57 8.75 5.68
CA THR A 87 -13.20 7.98 4.50
C THR A 87 -12.69 8.94 3.44
N VAL A 88 -11.55 8.58 2.84
CA VAL A 88 -10.88 9.35 1.82
C VAL A 88 -10.70 8.48 0.59
N ASN A 89 -11.18 8.99 -0.55
CA ASN A 89 -11.08 8.30 -1.83
C ASN A 89 -9.78 8.71 -2.53
N LEU A 90 -9.05 7.71 -3.02
CA LEU A 90 -7.73 7.86 -3.60
C LEU A 90 -7.70 7.23 -4.99
N ASP A 91 -7.06 7.92 -5.93
CA ASP A 91 -6.87 7.42 -7.29
C ASP A 91 -5.69 6.42 -7.37
N SER A 92 -5.36 5.96 -8.57
CA SER A 92 -4.21 5.06 -8.81
C SER A 92 -2.83 5.65 -8.44
N HIS A 93 -2.75 6.95 -8.15
CA HIS A 93 -1.55 7.66 -7.74
C HIS A 93 -1.58 8.08 -6.26
N PHE A 94 -2.55 7.57 -5.48
CA PHE A 94 -2.77 7.93 -4.08
C PHE A 94 -3.05 9.43 -3.88
N GLN A 95 -3.66 10.07 -4.86
CA GLN A 95 -4.16 11.45 -4.77
C GLN A 95 -5.65 11.46 -4.47
N LEU A 96 -6.11 12.51 -3.77
CA LEU A 96 -7.52 12.73 -3.47
C LEU A 96 -8.33 12.80 -4.75
N CYS A 97 -9.43 12.04 -4.82
CA CYS A 97 -10.29 11.99 -6.00
C CYS A 97 -11.77 11.87 -5.64
N GLU A 98 -12.62 12.02 -6.64
CA GLU A 98 -14.06 11.77 -6.53
C GLU A 98 -14.35 10.26 -6.50
N GLU A 99 -15.50 9.87 -5.93
CA GLU A 99 -15.91 8.47 -5.74
C GLU A 99 -15.82 7.62 -7.02
N ILE A 100 -16.12 8.21 -8.19
CA ILE A 100 -16.13 7.53 -9.49
C ILE A 100 -14.72 7.12 -9.95
N GLN A 101 -13.68 7.83 -9.50
CA GLN A 101 -12.29 7.60 -9.88
C GLN A 101 -11.50 6.85 -8.82
N THR A 102 -12.19 6.41 -7.76
CA THR A 102 -11.56 5.73 -6.62
C THR A 102 -10.95 4.41 -7.06
N VAL A 103 -9.70 4.23 -6.69
CA VAL A 103 -8.96 2.96 -6.82
C VAL A 103 -8.59 2.43 -5.44
N TYR A 104 -8.35 3.33 -4.49
CA TYR A 104 -8.06 3.01 -3.10
C TYR A 104 -8.93 3.86 -2.18
N VAL A 105 -9.22 3.31 -1.01
CA VAL A 105 -9.97 3.95 0.06
C VAL A 105 -9.08 3.97 1.29
N ALA A 106 -8.89 5.16 1.87
CA ALA A 106 -8.25 5.34 3.15
C ALA A 106 -9.31 5.61 4.22
N VAL A 107 -9.38 4.75 5.23
CA VAL A 107 -10.25 4.89 6.40
C VAL A 107 -9.43 5.43 7.55
N LEU A 108 -9.76 6.63 8.00
CA LEU A 108 -9.16 7.27 9.16
C LEU A 108 -10.10 7.07 10.34
N THR A 109 -9.57 6.51 11.42
CA THR A 109 -10.28 6.25 12.67
C THR A 109 -9.59 7.01 13.77
N LEU A 110 -10.32 7.88 14.45
CA LEU A 110 -9.85 8.61 15.63
C LEU A 110 -10.57 8.06 16.87
N GLN A 111 -9.78 7.68 17.87
CA GLN A 111 -10.27 7.15 19.15
C GLN A 111 -9.44 7.69 20.32
N PRO A 112 -10.00 7.80 21.54
CA PRO A 112 -9.22 8.09 22.73
C PRO A 112 -8.11 7.05 22.91
N GLY A 113 -6.90 7.50 23.26
CA GLY A 113 -5.79 6.62 23.57
C GLY A 113 -6.04 5.88 24.87
N GLN A 114 -5.64 4.61 24.92
CA GLN A 114 -5.78 3.75 26.08
C GLN A 114 -4.40 3.39 26.66
N ASP A 115 -4.34 3.16 27.96
CA ASP A 115 -3.17 2.59 28.64
C ASP A 115 -3.12 1.06 28.51
N ASP A 116 -2.08 0.44 29.08
CA ASP A 116 -1.92 -1.03 29.08
C ASP A 116 -3.06 -1.77 29.82
N SER A 117 -3.86 -1.05 30.60
CA SER A 117 -5.04 -1.58 31.32
C SER A 117 -6.34 -1.39 30.53
N GLY A 118 -6.29 -0.77 29.35
CA GLY A 118 -7.45 -0.44 28.52
C GLY A 118 -8.23 0.78 29.01
N ALA A 119 -7.72 1.53 29.98
CA ALA A 119 -8.34 2.75 30.47
C ALA A 119 -7.99 3.93 29.56
N ALA A 120 -8.99 4.78 29.26
CA ALA A 120 -8.77 5.97 28.47
C ALA A 120 -7.82 6.93 29.20
N VAL A 121 -6.77 7.38 28.52
CA VAL A 121 -5.82 8.37 29.04
C VAL A 121 -6.30 9.76 28.62
N PRO A 122 -6.68 10.64 29.56
CA PRO A 122 -7.14 11.99 29.24
C PRO A 122 -6.11 12.76 28.40
N GLY A 123 -6.58 13.41 27.32
CA GLY A 123 -5.74 14.12 26.38
C GLY A 123 -4.96 13.24 25.40
N LEU A 124 -4.87 11.92 25.57
CA LEU A 124 -4.25 11.05 24.56
C LEU A 124 -5.27 10.68 23.50
N TRP A 125 -4.91 10.88 22.23
CA TRP A 125 -5.72 10.49 21.08
C TRP A 125 -4.91 9.60 20.16
N GLN A 126 -5.59 8.64 19.53
CA GLN A 126 -4.99 7.69 18.62
C GLN A 126 -5.70 7.73 17.28
N LEU A 127 -4.91 7.96 16.23
CA LEU A 127 -5.33 7.89 14.84
C LEU A 127 -4.90 6.53 14.26
N SER A 128 -5.84 5.82 13.64
CA SER A 128 -5.58 4.65 12.81
C SER A 128 -5.93 5.00 11.36
N VAL A 129 -5.00 4.76 10.45
CA VAL A 129 -5.17 4.97 9.01
C VAL A 129 -5.05 3.61 8.34
N GLU A 130 -6.12 3.16 7.70
CA GLU A 130 -6.15 1.90 6.96
C GLU A 130 -6.39 2.19 5.48
N ILE A 131 -5.51 1.70 4.60
CA ILE A 131 -5.63 1.89 3.15
C ILE A 131 -5.94 0.55 2.49
N SER A 132 -7.06 0.49 1.78
CA SER A 132 -7.55 -0.70 1.07
C SER A 132 -7.88 -0.38 -0.39
N PRO A 133 -7.81 -1.36 -1.31
CA PRO A 133 -8.31 -1.16 -2.66
C PRO A 133 -9.84 -1.01 -2.65
N ASP A 134 -10.38 -0.19 -3.55
CA ASP A 134 -11.81 -0.03 -3.72
C ASP A 134 -12.40 -1.27 -4.41
N GLY A 135 -13.10 -2.11 -3.64
CA GLY A 135 -13.67 -3.36 -4.10
C GLY A 135 -13.80 -4.41 -2.99
N PRO A 136 -14.49 -5.54 -3.23
CA PRO A 136 -14.61 -6.63 -2.28
C PRO A 136 -13.26 -7.34 -2.14
N SER A 137 -12.37 -6.76 -1.35
CA SER A 137 -11.08 -7.34 -1.01
C SER A 137 -11.23 -8.21 0.22
N ASP A 138 -11.24 -9.52 0.01
CA ASP A 138 -11.04 -10.55 1.05
C ASP A 138 -9.58 -10.54 1.60
N SER A 139 -8.75 -9.60 1.13
CA SER A 139 -7.29 -9.56 1.32
C SER A 139 -6.83 -8.70 2.49
N GLY A 140 -7.75 -8.01 3.19
CA GLY A 140 -7.41 -7.02 4.21
C GLY A 140 -6.81 -5.72 3.63
N PRO A 141 -6.40 -4.77 4.50
CA PRO A 141 -5.78 -3.51 4.07
C PRO A 141 -4.40 -3.76 3.46
N ILE A 142 -4.02 -2.94 2.48
CA ILE A 142 -2.67 -2.92 1.88
C ILE A 142 -1.66 -2.44 2.91
N TYR A 143 -2.06 -1.44 3.69
CA TYR A 143 -1.24 -0.84 4.73
C TYR A 143 -2.13 -0.28 5.84
N ALA A 144 -1.65 -0.40 7.08
CA ALA A 144 -2.27 0.19 8.25
C ALA A 144 -1.21 0.91 9.08
N LEU A 145 -1.51 2.13 9.49
CA LEU A 145 -0.67 2.96 10.34
C LEU A 145 -1.47 3.35 11.59
N GLN A 146 -0.86 3.19 12.76
CA GLN A 146 -1.43 3.65 14.02
C GLN A 146 -0.46 4.62 14.69
N THR A 147 -0.97 5.78 15.07
CA THR A 147 -0.20 6.90 15.59
C THR A 147 -0.97 7.53 16.73
N SER A 148 -0.26 8.06 17.73
CA SER A 148 -0.86 8.70 18.89
C SER A 148 -0.30 10.08 19.11
N ARG A 149 -1.15 10.97 19.63
CA ARG A 149 -0.81 12.36 19.93
C ARG A 149 -1.49 12.76 21.23
N TYR A 150 -0.74 13.45 22.06
CA TYR A 150 -1.26 14.06 23.27
C TYR A 150 -1.72 15.48 22.99
N PHE A 151 -3.00 15.75 23.24
CA PHE A 151 -3.63 17.05 23.27
C PHE A 151 -3.87 17.41 24.74
N PRO A 152 -3.08 18.34 25.32
CA PRO A 152 -3.36 18.79 26.67
C PRO A 152 -4.73 19.45 26.69
N GLU A 153 -5.65 18.96 27.53
CA GLU A 153 -6.85 19.75 27.86
C GLU A 153 -6.36 21.05 28.46
N GLU A 154 -6.76 22.20 27.90
CA GLU A 154 -6.53 23.48 28.55
C GLU A 154 -7.18 23.39 29.93
N VAL A 155 -6.32 23.33 30.96
CA VAL A 155 -6.74 23.48 32.34
C VAL A 155 -7.33 24.88 32.43
N SER A 156 -8.66 25.00 32.32
CA SER A 156 -9.35 26.22 32.70
C SER A 156 -8.99 26.51 34.15
N ALA A 157 -8.08 27.46 34.33
CA ALA A 157 -7.67 27.91 35.64
C ALA A 157 -8.89 28.57 36.33
N PRO A 158 -9.06 28.34 37.65
CA PRO A 158 -10.23 28.81 38.41
C PRO A 158 -10.32 30.34 38.52
#